data_AF-R5J2F4-F1
#
_entry.id   AF-R5J2F4-F1
#
_cell.length_a   1.000
_cell.length_b   1.000
_cell.length_c   1.000
_cell.angle_alpha   90.00
_cell.angle_beta   90.00
_cell.angle_gamma   90.00
#
_symmetry.space_group_name_H-M   'P 1'
#
loop_
_entity.id
_entity.type
_entity.pdbx_description
1 polymer ?
#
loop_
_entity_poly.entity_id
_entity_poly.type
_entity_poly.pdbx_seq_one_letter_code
_entity_poly.pdbx_strand_id
1 'polypeptide(L)' 'MKLNNKGQALVEYLLIIAVVSVIVVSLVKLLGGYLQDSITKTSCSLIDKEYVEGSEPGKGTCQ' A
#
# COMPACT_ATOMS: atom_id res chain seq x y z
N MET A 1 6.04 -27.65 31.34
CA MET A 1 6.06 -27.46 29.87
C MET A 1 7.50 -27.19 29.45
N LYS A 2 8.17 -28.14 28.80
CA LYS A 2 9.58 -27.96 28.37
C LYS A 2 9.60 -27.09 27.11
N LEU A 3 10.08 -25.85 27.20
CA LEU A 3 10.34 -25.03 26.02
C LEU A 3 11.51 -25.64 25.24
N ASN A 4 11.24 -26.08 24.00
CA ASN A 4 12.25 -26.55 23.08
C ASN A 4 12.75 -25.35 22.27
N ASN A 5 13.99 -24.91 22.51
CA ASN A 5 14.58 -23.71 21.88
C ASN A 5 15.38 -24.04 20.60
N LYS A 6 15.30 -25.27 20.08
CA LYS A 6 15.97 -25.64 18.82
C LYS A 6 15.19 -25.07 17.63
N GLY A 7 15.86 -24.24 16.82
CA GLY A 7 15.27 -23.61 15.63
C GLY A 7 14.58 -22.27 15.88
N GLN A 8 14.60 -21.77 17.12
CA GLN A 8 13.95 -20.51 17.50
C GLN A 8 14.54 -19.30 16.75
N ALA A 9 15.86 -19.29 16.51
CA ALA A 9 16.51 -18.24 15.73
C ALA A 9 15.93 -18.10 14.31
N LEU A 10 15.66 -19.21 13.61
CA LEU A 10 15.08 -19.20 12.26
C LEU A 10 13.66 -18.61 12.28
N VAL A 11 12.86 -18.98 13.28
CA VAL A 11 11.47 -18.52 13.42
C VAL A 11 11.42 -17.01 13.72
N GLU A 12 12.35 -16.52 14.52
CA GLU A 12 12.42 -15.10 14.89
C GLU A 12 12.77 -14.21 13.68
N TYR A 13 13.72 -14.63 12.83
CA TYR A 13 14.02 -13.91 11.58
C TYR A 13 12.84 -13.92 10.61
N LEU A 14 12.14 -15.05 10.46
CA LEU A 14 10.96 -15.12 9.58
C LEU A 14 9.82 -14.23 10.07
N LEU A 15 9.61 -14.15 11.39
CA LEU A 15 8.61 -13.24 11.98
C LEU A 15 8.93 -11.78 11.68
N ILE A 16 10.19 -11.37 11.83
CA ILE A 16 10.62 -10.00 11.51
C ILE A 16 10.38 -9.70 10.02
N ILE A 17 10.79 -10.60 9.13
CA ILE A 17 10.60 -10.43 7.68
C ILE A 17 9.11 -10.35 7.33
N ALA A 18 8.27 -11.19 7.93
CA ALA A 18 6.83 -11.16 7.72
C ALA A 18 6.25 -9.79 8.11
N VAL A 19 6.59 -9.27 9.29
CA VAL A 19 6.13 -7.96 9.77
C VAL A 19 6.61 -6.83 8.85
N VAL A 20 7.90 -6.80 8.50
CA VAL A 20 8.45 -5.76 7.62
C VAL A 20 7.80 -5.80 6.24
N SER A 21 7.55 -6.99 5.69
CA SER A 21 6.92 -7.14 4.38
C SER A 21 5.50 -6.56 4.36
N VAL A 22 4.71 -6.78 5.41
CA VAL A 22 3.34 -6.24 5.54
C VAL A 22 3.37 -4.71 5.63
N ILE A 23 4.33 -4.16 6.39
CA ILE A 23 4.50 -2.70 6.51
C ILE A 23 4.84 -2.09 5.14
N VAL A 24 5.82 -2.66 4.44
CA VAL A 24 6.24 -2.16 3.12
C VAL A 24 5.09 -2.22 2.13
N VAL A 25 4.38 -3.35 2.03
CA VAL A 25 3.23 -3.50 1.12
C VAL A 25 2.13 -2.48 1.42
N SER A 26 1.89 -2.19 2.69
CA SER A 26 0.90 -1.20 3.11
C SER A 26 1.29 0.22 2.68
N LEU A 27 2.56 0.59 2.83
CA LEU A 27 3.08 1.89 2.39
C LEU A 27 3.00 2.08 0.88
N VAL A 28 3.43 1.08 0.08
CA VAL A 28 3.35 1.19 -1.39
C VAL A 28 1.92 1.25 -1.90
N LYS A 29 0.96 0.61 -1.21
CA LYS A 29 -0.46 0.73 -1.56
C LYS A 29 -1.00 2.13 -1.33
N LEU A 30 -0.69 2.73 -0.18
CA LEU A 30 -1.10 4.11 0.12
C LEU A 30 -0.46 5.10 -0.86
N LEU A 31 0.87 5.04 -1.02
CA LEU A 31 1.60 5.92 -1.93
C LEU A 31 1.15 5.72 -3.39
N GLY A 32 0.91 4.46 -3.79
CA GLY A 32 0.38 4.12 -5.10
C GLY A 32 -1.00 4.72 -5.37
N GLY A 33 -1.88 4.75 -4.36
CA GLY A 33 -3.18 5.41 -4.46
C GLY A 33 -3.07 6.92 -4.73
N TYR A 34 -2.23 7.64 -3.97
CA TYR A 34 -2.00 9.07 -4.20
C TYR A 34 -1.37 9.36 -5.56
N LEU A 35 -0.45 8.51 -6.00
CA LEU A 35 0.16 8.63 -7.32
C LEU A 35 -0.88 8.38 -8.42
N GLN A 36 -1.73 7.38 -8.25
CA GLN A 36 -2.84 7.10 -9.16
C GLN A 36 -3.79 8.28 -9.25
N ASP A 37 -4.17 8.90 -8.13
CA ASP A 37 -5.01 10.10 -8.14
C ASP A 37 -4.36 11.30 -8.83
N SER A 38 -3.05 11.50 -8.62
CA SER A 38 -2.32 12.58 -9.30
C SER A 38 -2.31 12.40 -10.82
N ILE A 39 -2.14 11.16 -11.27
CA ILE A 39 -2.22 10.81 -12.70
C ILE A 39 -3.66 11.00 -13.19
N THR A 40 -4.66 10.49 -12.48
CA THR A 40 -6.07 10.64 -12.84
C THR A 40 -6.46 12.12 -12.95
N LYS A 41 -6.07 12.96 -11.99
CA LYS A 41 -6.33 14.41 -12.03
C LYS A 41 -5.76 15.06 -13.29
N THR A 42 -4.52 14.70 -13.63
CA THR A 42 -3.87 15.17 -14.86
C THR A 42 -4.62 14.64 -16.08
N SER A 43 -5.00 13.37 -16.09
CA SER A 43 -5.75 12.74 -17.18
C SER A 43 -7.15 13.36 -17.38
N CYS A 44 -7.89 13.66 -16.31
CA CYS A 44 -9.19 14.35 -16.41
C CYS A 44 -9.04 15.74 -17.03
N SER A 45 -8.01 16.49 -16.61
CA SER A 45 -7.71 17.81 -17.18
C SER A 45 -7.35 17.77 -18.68
N LEU A 46 -6.80 16.65 -19.17
CA LEU A 46 -6.47 16.47 -20.60
C LEU A 46 -7.69 16.16 -21.46
N ILE A 47 -8.78 15.67 -20.86
CA ILE A 47 -10.02 15.31 -21.55
C ILE A 47 -11.16 16.28 -21.23
N ASP A 48 -10.82 17.49 -20.75
CA ASP A 48 -11.75 18.54 -20.33
C ASP A 48 -12.83 18.06 -19.35
N LYS A 49 -12.47 17.13 -18.45
CA LYS A 49 -13.32 16.63 -17.37
C LYS A 49 -12.84 17.09 -16.01
N GLU A 50 -13.77 17.19 -15.07
CA GLU A 50 -13.44 17.57 -13.70
C GLU A 50 -12.99 16.34 -12.90
N TYR A 51 -11.89 16.49 -12.17
CA TYR A 51 -11.43 15.46 -11.25
C TYR A 51 -12.26 15.51 -9.97
N VAL A 52 -12.87 14.38 -9.62
CA VAL A 52 -13.63 14.19 -8.38
C VAL A 52 -12.86 13.24 -7.48
N GLU A 53 -12.50 13.71 -6.28
CA GLU A 53 -11.82 12.89 -5.27
C GLU A 53 -12.73 11.78 -4.76
N GLY A 54 -12.20 10.55 -4.73
CA GLY A 54 -12.91 9.39 -4.19
C GLY A 54 -12.79 9.29 -2.67
N SER A 55 -13.56 8.41 -2.04
CA SER A 55 -13.53 8.21 -0.58
C SER A 55 -12.18 7.73 -0.02
N GLU A 56 -11.30 7.21 -0.88
CA GLU A 56 -10.00 6.64 -0.54
C GLU A 56 -8.96 7.01 -1.62
N PRO A 57 -7.66 7.10 -1.27
CA PRO A 57 -6.60 7.33 -2.24
C PRO A 57 -6.54 6.20 -3.29
N GLY A 58 -6.47 6.58 -4.56
CA GLY A 58 -6.54 5.73 -5.75
C GLY A 58 -7.95 5.58 -6.35
N LYS A 59 -8.96 6.26 -5.79
CA LYS A 59 -10.37 6.14 -6.22
C LYS A 59 -10.96 7.39 -6.85
N GLY A 60 -10.16 8.43 -7.11
CA GLY A 60 -10.63 9.58 -7.86
C GLY A 60 -11.07 9.21 -9.27
N THR A 61 -12.05 9.95 -9.78
CA THR A 61 -12.67 9.70 -11.10
C THR A 61 -12.82 11.00 -11.88
N CYS A 62 -13.03 10.88 -13.19
CA CYS A 62 -13.33 12.01 -14.06
C CYS A 62 -14.84 12.06 -14.32
N GLN A 63 -15.48 13.20 -14.06
CA GLN A 63 -16.85 13.47 -14.48
C GLN A 63 -16.90 14.50 -15.59
#